data_AF-A0A1J3CGD0-F1
#
_entry.id   AF-A0A1J3CGD0-F1
#
_cell.length_a   1.000
_cell.length_b   1.000
_cell.length_c   1.000
_cell.angle_alpha   90.00
_cell.angle_beta   90.00
_cell.angle_gamma   90.00
#
_symmetry.space_group_name_H-M   'P 1'
#
loop_
_entity.id
_entity.type
_entity.pdbx_description
1 polymer ?
#
loop_
_entity_poly.entity_id
_entity_poly.type
_entity_poly.pdbx_seq_one_letter_code
_entity_poly.pdbx_strand_id
1 'polypeptide(L)'
;LETYKGFAGLTSLVDVGGGNGSTLKMIVSKYPNLKCINFDLPHVIKDAPPHPGIEHVGGDMFVSVPKGDAMILKWICHARSDEQCIKLLKNCYEELPEDGKVIVAECILPETIDATLMTKQAFQVDCIMLAHSRGGIERTEKEFEALAKGSG
;
A
#
# COMPACT_ATOMS: atom_id res chain seq x y z
N LEU A 1 12.37 7.95 0.37
CA LEU A 1 11.83 9.31 0.14
C LEU A 1 12.76 10.23 -0.68
N GLU A 2 14.04 9.88 -0.88
CA GLU A 2 14.96 10.73 -1.66
C GLU A 2 14.67 10.68 -3.15
N THR A 3 14.42 9.47 -3.67
CA THR A 3 14.21 9.16 -5.09
C THR A 3 12.76 9.36 -5.54
N TYR A 4 11.79 8.89 -4.76
CA TYR A 4 10.37 9.04 -5.08
C TYR A 4 9.83 10.44 -4.74
N LYS A 5 9.27 11.14 -5.74
CA LYS A 5 8.70 12.50 -5.60
C LYS A 5 7.17 12.53 -5.65
N GLY A 6 6.50 11.39 -5.81
CA GLY A 6 5.06 11.35 -6.03
C GLY A 6 4.20 11.82 -4.85
N PHE A 7 4.77 12.10 -3.68
CA PHE A 7 4.07 12.74 -2.58
C PHE A 7 4.02 14.27 -2.67
N ALA A 8 4.86 14.89 -3.52
CA ALA A 8 4.87 16.33 -3.67
C ALA A 8 3.56 16.82 -4.31
N GLY A 9 3.00 17.91 -3.77
CA GLY A 9 1.76 18.52 -4.26
C GLY A 9 0.47 17.91 -3.70
N LEU A 10 0.53 16.79 -2.98
CA LEU A 10 -0.63 16.23 -2.30
C LEU A 10 -1.04 17.09 -1.08
N THR A 11 -2.34 17.15 -0.83
CA THR A 11 -2.90 17.78 0.38
C THR A 11 -3.28 16.73 1.43
N SER A 12 -3.64 15.51 0.99
CA SER A 12 -3.95 14.38 1.87
C SER A 12 -3.37 13.05 1.36
N LEU A 13 -2.98 12.17 2.28
CA LEU A 13 -2.46 10.82 2.00
C LEU A 13 -3.03 9.81 3.00
N VAL A 14 -3.55 8.70 2.50
CA VAL A 14 -4.00 7.57 3.32
C VAL A 14 -3.01 6.41 3.18
N ASP A 15 -2.55 5.84 4.30
CA ASP A 15 -1.78 4.60 4.32
C ASP A 15 -2.71 3.45 4.71
N VAL A 16 -3.08 2.64 3.71
CA VAL A 16 -4.05 1.56 3.86
C VAL A 16 -3.31 0.29 4.29
N GLY A 17 -3.63 -0.21 5.47
CA GLY A 17 -2.82 -1.24 6.14
C GLY A 17 -1.51 -0.69 6.70
N GLY A 18 -1.51 0.59 7.13
CA GLY A 18 -0.30 1.29 7.58
C GLY A 18 0.23 0.85 8.96
N GLY A 19 -0.45 -0.10 9.61
CA GLY A 19 -0.03 -0.69 10.87
C GLY A 19 0.13 0.33 11.99
N ASN A 20 1.34 0.41 12.54
CA ASN A 20 1.67 1.36 13.61
C ASN A 20 1.94 2.81 13.11
N GLY A 21 1.77 3.09 11.82
CA GLY A 21 1.91 4.42 11.22
C GLY A 21 3.36 4.88 10.98
N SER A 22 4.35 4.00 11.12
CA SER A 22 5.77 4.39 10.96
C SER A 22 6.11 4.89 9.56
N THR A 23 5.48 4.34 8.51
CA THR A 23 5.65 4.80 7.12
C THR A 23 5.24 6.26 6.99
N LEU A 24 4.02 6.59 7.44
CA LEU A 24 3.53 7.96 7.43
C LEU A 24 4.36 8.89 8.31
N LYS A 25 4.86 8.43 9.46
CA LYS A 25 5.75 9.25 10.32
C LYS A 25 6.97 9.76 9.54
N MET A 26 7.57 8.90 8.72
CA MET A 26 8.69 9.29 7.86
C MET A 26 8.25 10.27 6.75
N ILE A 27 7.07 10.06 6.17
CA ILE A 27 6.54 10.92 5.09
C ILE A 27 6.20 12.31 5.62
N VAL A 28 5.44 12.42 6.72
CA VAL A 28 5.05 13.70 7.34
C VAL A 28 6.28 14.51 7.76
N SER A 29 7.34 13.86 8.24
CA SER A 29 8.59 14.54 8.59
C SER A 29 9.23 15.28 7.40
N LYS A 30 8.96 14.82 6.16
CA LYS A 30 9.44 15.45 4.93
C LYS A 30 8.39 16.38 4.28
N TYR A 31 7.12 16.08 4.47
CA TYR A 31 5.97 16.81 3.92
C TYR A 31 5.06 17.27 5.06
N PRO A 32 5.45 18.28 5.85
CA PRO A 32 4.76 18.62 7.11
C PRO A 32 3.34 19.18 6.92
N ASN A 33 3.01 19.64 5.70
CA ASN A 33 1.68 20.15 5.36
C ASN A 33 0.73 19.06 4.87
N LEU A 34 1.20 17.83 4.68
CA LEU A 34 0.40 16.71 4.21
C LEU A 34 -0.47 16.19 5.35
N LYS A 35 -1.79 16.17 5.15
CA LYS A 35 -2.71 15.53 6.08
C LYS A 35 -2.64 14.02 5.89
N CYS A 36 -2.20 13.29 6.91
CA CYS A 36 -1.98 11.87 6.80
C CYS A 36 -2.98 11.08 7.65
N ILE A 37 -3.56 10.04 7.05
CA ILE A 37 -4.45 9.08 7.72
C ILE A 37 -3.77 7.72 7.72
N ASN A 38 -3.43 7.19 8.89
CA ASN A 38 -3.04 5.80 9.07
C ASN A 38 -4.30 4.95 9.23
N PHE A 39 -4.57 4.07 8.28
CA PHE A 39 -5.77 3.23 8.27
C PHE A 39 -5.40 1.75 8.42
N ASP A 40 -5.97 1.07 9.41
CA ASP A 40 -5.78 -0.36 9.62
C ASP A 40 -6.98 -0.95 10.40
N LEU A 41 -6.92 -2.24 10.73
CA LEU A 41 -7.92 -2.90 11.56
C LEU A 41 -8.04 -2.20 12.93
N PRO A 42 -9.25 -2.12 13.52
CA PRO A 42 -9.46 -1.40 14.78
C PRO A 42 -8.54 -1.83 15.93
N HIS A 43 -8.21 -3.13 16.01
CA HIS A 43 -7.31 -3.63 17.06
C HIS A 43 -5.85 -3.24 16.81
N VAL A 44 -5.41 -3.13 15.56
CA VAL A 44 -4.05 -2.67 15.21
C VAL A 44 -3.93 -1.17 15.54
N ILE A 45 -4.93 -0.38 15.17
CA ILE A 45 -4.97 1.05 15.44
C ILE A 45 -5.00 1.35 16.94
N LYS A 46 -5.73 0.56 17.73
CA LYS A 46 -5.76 0.70 19.19
C LYS A 46 -4.37 0.66 19.83
N ASP A 47 -3.48 -0.16 19.28
CA ASP A 47 -2.11 -0.35 19.78
C ASP A 47 -1.08 0.54 19.07
N ALA A 48 -1.50 1.34 18.08
CA ALA A 48 -0.62 2.25 17.35
C ALA A 48 -0.23 3.45 18.25
N PRO A 49 1.07 3.80 18.32
CA PRO A 49 1.50 4.97 19.08
C PRO A 49 1.04 6.26 18.39
N PRO A 50 0.73 7.32 19.14
CA PRO A 50 0.35 8.59 18.54
C PRO A 50 1.55 9.21 17.79
N HIS A 51 1.30 9.68 16.57
CA HIS A 51 2.27 10.45 15.80
C HIS A 51 1.69 11.83 15.45
N PRO A 52 2.36 12.95 15.79
CA PRO A 52 1.90 14.28 15.40
C PRO A 52 1.71 14.42 13.89
N GLY A 53 0.59 15.00 13.46
CA GLY A 53 0.25 15.18 12.04
C GLY A 53 -0.33 13.93 11.36
N ILE A 54 -0.59 12.86 12.11
CA ILE A 54 -1.20 11.62 11.61
C ILE A 54 -2.47 11.34 12.39
N GLU A 55 -3.57 11.14 11.67
CA GLU A 55 -4.82 10.64 12.21
C GLU A 55 -4.86 9.12 12.11
N HIS A 56 -5.26 8.43 13.17
CA HIS A 56 -5.38 6.98 13.20
C HIS A 56 -6.86 6.58 13.07
N VAL A 57 -7.18 5.80 12.04
CA VAL A 57 -8.56 5.39 11.72
C VAL A 57 -8.64 3.87 11.64
N GLY A 58 -9.49 3.27 12.47
CA GLY A 58 -9.77 1.84 12.45
C GLY A 58 -10.89 1.48 11.48
N GLY A 59 -10.72 0.44 10.68
CA GLY A 59 -11.78 -0.07 9.79
C GLY A 59 -11.40 -1.36 9.05
N ASP A 60 -12.17 -1.69 8.02
CA ASP A 60 -11.90 -2.84 7.14
C ASP A 60 -11.79 -2.35 5.70
N MET A 61 -10.59 -2.49 5.13
CA MET A 61 -10.26 -2.08 3.76
C MET A 61 -11.13 -2.77 2.69
N PHE A 62 -11.72 -3.92 3.00
CA PHE A 62 -12.64 -4.64 2.11
C PHE A 62 -14.09 -4.19 2.23
N VAL A 63 -14.39 -3.26 3.15
CA VAL A 63 -15.69 -2.59 3.28
C VAL A 63 -15.60 -1.17 2.73
N SER A 64 -14.68 -0.36 3.25
CA SER A 64 -14.40 0.99 2.75
C SER A 64 -13.03 1.47 3.24
N VAL A 65 -12.48 2.47 2.58
CA VAL A 65 -11.24 3.14 3.01
C VAL A 65 -11.51 4.65 3.22
N PRO A 66 -10.70 5.37 4.02
CA PRO A 66 -10.83 6.82 4.14
C PRO A 66 -10.54 7.53 2.81
N LYS A 67 -11.16 8.69 2.59
CA LYS A 67 -10.87 9.57 1.45
C LYS A 67 -9.48 10.20 1.54
N GLY A 68 -8.85 10.39 0.38
CA GLY A 68 -7.64 11.19 0.26
C GLY A 68 -7.24 11.45 -1.19
N ASP A 69 -6.29 12.35 -1.41
CA ASP A 69 -5.79 12.68 -2.77
C ASP A 69 -4.92 11.54 -3.32
N ALA A 70 -4.26 10.81 -2.42
CA ALA A 70 -3.56 9.58 -2.76
C ALA A 70 -3.70 8.55 -1.64
N MET A 71 -3.52 7.29 -2.01
CA MET A 71 -3.45 6.17 -1.08
C MET A 71 -2.17 5.39 -1.31
N ILE A 72 -1.46 5.03 -0.25
CA ILE A 72 -0.30 4.14 -0.31
C ILE A 72 -0.67 2.76 0.25
N LEU A 73 -0.27 1.72 -0.47
CA LEU A 73 -0.38 0.32 -0.07
C LEU A 73 1.03 -0.27 -0.10
N LYS A 74 1.65 -0.42 1.06
CA LYS A 74 2.99 -0.98 1.21
C LYS A 74 2.88 -2.38 1.81
N TRP A 75 3.31 -3.41 1.07
CA TRP A 75 3.27 -4.82 1.53
C TRP A 75 1.84 -5.27 1.90
N ILE A 76 0.89 -4.94 1.03
CA ILE A 76 -0.53 -5.27 1.20
C ILE A 76 -0.99 -6.22 0.10
N CYS A 77 -0.73 -5.87 -1.16
CA CYS A 77 -1.20 -6.63 -2.31
C CYS A 77 -0.53 -8.01 -2.37
N HIS A 78 0.74 -8.12 -1.98
CA HIS A 78 1.46 -9.40 -2.02
C HIS A 78 0.94 -10.46 -1.03
N ALA A 79 0.14 -10.05 -0.04
CA ALA A 79 -0.42 -10.94 0.98
C ALA A 79 -1.88 -11.33 0.69
N ARG A 80 -2.36 -11.08 -0.54
CA ARG A 80 -3.76 -11.21 -0.96
C ARG A 80 -3.87 -11.88 -2.33
N SER A 81 -4.99 -12.56 -2.57
CA SER A 81 -5.32 -13.07 -3.91
C SER A 81 -5.66 -11.92 -4.86
N ASP A 82 -5.69 -12.20 -6.17
CA ASP A 82 -6.03 -11.18 -7.17
C ASP A 82 -7.46 -10.64 -6.99
N GLU A 83 -8.43 -11.50 -6.63
CA GLU A 83 -9.80 -11.06 -6.37
C GLU A 83 -9.88 -10.11 -5.17
N GLN A 84 -9.09 -10.39 -4.14
CA GLN A 84 -9.00 -9.53 -2.96
C GLN A 84 -8.30 -8.21 -3.30
N CYS A 85 -7.21 -8.25 -4.06
CA CYS A 85 -6.53 -7.05 -4.56
C CYS A 85 -7.47 -6.18 -5.39
N ILE A 86 -8.21 -6.76 -6.33
CA ILE A 86 -9.18 -6.01 -7.16
C ILE A 86 -10.27 -5.39 -6.28
N LYS A 87 -10.82 -6.14 -5.31
CA LYS A 87 -11.82 -5.61 -4.39
C LYS A 87 -11.28 -4.42 -3.58
N LEU A 88 -10.07 -4.55 -3.05
CA LEU A 88 -9.40 -3.49 -2.29
C LEU A 88 -9.14 -2.27 -3.16
N LEU A 89 -8.54 -2.46 -4.34
CA LEU A 89 -8.19 -1.37 -5.25
C LEU A 89 -9.44 -0.64 -5.78
N LYS A 90 -10.56 -1.34 -5.97
CA LYS A 90 -11.87 -0.70 -6.26
C LYS A 90 -12.33 0.22 -5.14
N ASN A 91 -12.27 -0.25 -3.89
CA ASN A 91 -12.61 0.60 -2.75
C ASN A 91 -11.69 1.83 -2.67
N CYS A 92 -10.40 1.68 -2.98
CA CYS A 92 -9.48 2.82 -3.08
C CYS A 92 -9.89 3.77 -4.21
N TYR A 93 -10.20 3.25 -5.39
CA TYR A 93 -10.61 4.04 -6.55
C TYR A 93 -11.87 4.88 -6.27
N GLU A 94 -12.88 4.30 -5.61
CA GLU A 94 -14.13 4.98 -5.26
C GLU A 94 -13.96 6.14 -4.26
N GLU A 95 -12.89 6.12 -3.46
CA GLU A 95 -12.60 7.10 -2.40
C GLU A 95 -11.51 8.10 -2.79
N LEU A 96 -10.96 7.99 -4.01
CA LEU A 96 -10.04 8.94 -4.62
C LEU A 96 -10.80 10.01 -5.43
N PRO A 97 -10.25 11.24 -5.56
CA PRO A 97 -10.72 12.20 -6.56
C PRO A 97 -10.38 11.75 -7.99
N GLU A 98 -10.94 12.42 -9.01
CA GLU A 98 -10.69 12.07 -10.42
C GLU A 98 -9.21 12.08 -10.83
N ASP A 99 -8.40 12.94 -10.23
CA ASP A 99 -6.95 13.05 -10.44
C ASP A 99 -6.12 12.37 -9.33
N GLY A 100 -6.80 11.58 -8.49
CA GLY A 100 -6.19 10.84 -7.40
C GLY A 100 -5.36 9.66 -7.87
N LYS A 101 -4.59 9.06 -6.95
CA LYS A 101 -3.75 7.91 -7.28
C LYS A 101 -3.55 6.93 -6.15
N VAL A 102 -3.36 5.67 -6.52
CA VAL A 102 -2.86 4.62 -5.65
C VAL A 102 -1.35 4.45 -5.86
N ILE A 103 -0.59 4.37 -4.77
CA ILE A 103 0.85 4.15 -4.75
C ILE A 103 1.09 2.77 -4.15
N VAL A 104 1.46 1.80 -5.00
CA VAL A 104 1.78 0.44 -4.57
C VAL A 104 3.29 0.32 -4.34
N ALA A 105 3.68 -0.08 -3.13
CA ALA A 105 5.07 -0.27 -2.74
C ALA A 105 5.33 -1.74 -2.40
N GLU A 106 5.67 -2.51 -3.43
CA GLU A 106 5.86 -3.97 -3.41
C GLU A 106 7.16 -4.37 -4.10
N CYS A 107 7.56 -5.64 -3.93
CA CYS A 107 8.56 -6.23 -4.81
C CYS A 107 7.94 -6.52 -6.18
N ILE A 108 8.77 -6.44 -7.22
CA ILE A 108 8.36 -6.78 -8.59
C ILE A 108 9.17 -8.01 -9.01
N LEU A 109 8.48 -9.09 -9.37
CA LEU A 109 9.11 -10.25 -9.98
C LEU A 109 9.59 -9.91 -11.39
N PRO A 110 10.82 -10.28 -11.76
CA PRO A 110 11.28 -10.11 -13.13
C PRO A 110 10.57 -11.10 -14.06
N GLU A 111 10.28 -10.65 -15.28
CA GLU A 111 9.71 -11.49 -16.35
C GLU A 111 10.65 -12.63 -16.76
N THR A 112 11.95 -12.42 -16.60
CA THR A 112 12.99 -13.41 -16.88
C THR A 112 13.83 -13.65 -15.64
N ILE A 113 13.99 -14.92 -15.28
CA ILE A 113 14.81 -15.30 -14.13
C ILE A 113 16.29 -15.13 -14.45
N ASP A 114 16.99 -14.38 -13.60
CA ASP A 114 18.45 -14.25 -13.62
C ASP A 114 19.06 -14.52 -12.24
N ALA A 115 20.39 -14.50 -12.16
CA ALA A 115 21.12 -14.78 -10.92
C ALA A 115 21.42 -13.51 -10.10
N THR A 116 20.81 -12.36 -10.41
CA THR A 116 21.07 -11.10 -9.73
C THR A 116 20.56 -11.12 -8.30
N LEU A 117 21.10 -10.22 -7.46
CA LEU A 117 20.66 -10.12 -6.07
C LEU A 117 19.19 -9.67 -5.97
N MET A 118 18.73 -8.78 -6.85
CA MET A 118 17.34 -8.32 -6.85
C MET A 118 16.36 -9.46 -7.13
N THR A 119 16.63 -10.28 -8.16
CA THR A 119 15.81 -11.46 -8.46
C THR A 119 15.74 -12.42 -7.28
N LYS A 120 16.89 -12.72 -6.66
CA LYS A 120 16.94 -13.58 -5.47
C LYS A 120 16.13 -13.02 -4.31
N GLN A 121 16.19 -11.71 -4.08
CA GLN A 121 15.41 -11.05 -3.02
C GLN A 121 13.91 -11.12 -3.29
N ALA A 122 13.45 -10.83 -4.51
CA ALA A 122 12.04 -10.91 -4.86
C ALA A 122 11.48 -12.34 -4.64
N PHE A 123 12.20 -13.37 -5.09
CA PHE A 123 11.80 -14.77 -4.83
C PHE A 123 11.91 -15.19 -3.36
N GLN A 124 12.82 -14.60 -2.57
CA GLN A 124 12.84 -14.83 -1.13
C GLN A 124 11.57 -14.28 -0.47
N VAL A 125 11.10 -13.10 -0.86
CA VAL A 125 9.83 -12.56 -0.35
C VAL A 125 8.65 -13.42 -0.81
N ASP A 126 8.64 -13.89 -2.06
CA ASP A 126 7.62 -14.80 -2.57
C ASP A 126 7.54 -16.11 -1.77
N CYS A 127 8.68 -16.72 -1.45
CA CYS A 127 8.74 -17.88 -0.57
C CYS A 127 8.22 -17.58 0.86
N ILE A 128 8.47 -16.37 1.38
CA ILE A 128 7.92 -15.95 2.67
C ILE A 128 6.39 -15.82 2.58
N MET A 129 5.87 -15.27 1.49
CA MET A 129 4.42 -15.17 1.25
C MET A 129 3.78 -16.55 1.16
N LEU A 130 4.38 -17.49 0.42
CA LEU A 130 3.94 -18.88 0.35
C LEU A 130 3.86 -19.53 1.75
N ALA A 131 4.83 -19.25 2.62
CA ALA A 131 4.92 -19.88 3.94
C ALA A 131 3.94 -19.27 4.98
N HIS A 132 3.62 -17.99 4.88
CA HIS A 132 2.91 -17.27 5.97
C HIS A 132 1.58 -16.65 5.57
N SER A 133 1.28 -16.54 4.27
CA SER A 133 0.09 -15.88 3.75
C SER A 133 -0.81 -16.88 3.03
N ARG A 134 -2.11 -16.85 3.32
CA ARG A 134 -3.09 -17.66 2.57
C ARG A 134 -3.35 -17.01 1.21
N GLY A 135 -2.65 -17.51 0.18
CA GLY A 135 -2.77 -17.01 -1.20
C GLY A 135 -1.97 -15.75 -1.48
N GLY A 136 -0.93 -15.47 -0.68
CA GLY A 136 0.02 -14.40 -0.97
C GLY A 136 1.02 -14.84 -2.03
N ILE A 137 1.33 -13.92 -2.95
CA ILE A 137 2.28 -14.09 -4.04
C ILE A 137 2.96 -12.75 -4.30
N GLU A 138 4.22 -12.78 -4.73
CA GLU A 138 4.81 -11.66 -5.45
C GLU A 138 4.31 -11.66 -6.90
N ARG A 139 4.33 -10.48 -7.52
CA ARG A 139 3.76 -10.27 -8.86
C ARG A 139 4.76 -9.57 -9.76
N THR A 140 4.66 -9.87 -11.05
CA THR A 140 5.31 -9.13 -12.13
C THR A 140 4.68 -7.76 -12.31
N GLU A 141 5.35 -6.87 -13.03
CA GLU A 141 4.82 -5.55 -13.38
C GLU A 141 3.49 -5.65 -14.17
N LYS A 142 3.39 -6.61 -15.11
CA LYS A 142 2.18 -6.83 -15.92
C LYS A 142 1.00 -7.30 -15.08
N GLU A 143 1.25 -8.13 -14.07
CA GLU A 143 0.20 -8.59 -13.15
C GLU A 143 -0.32 -7.42 -12.29
N PHE A 144 0.56 -6.55 -11.80
CA PHE A 144 0.13 -5.31 -11.14
C PHE A 144 -0.64 -4.37 -12.08
N GLU A 145 -0.22 -4.24 -13.34
CA GLU A 145 -0.96 -3.48 -14.36
C GLU A 145 -2.35 -4.07 -14.60
N ALA A 146 -2.48 -5.40 -14.65
CA ALA A 146 -3.76 -6.09 -14.79
C ALA A 146 -4.67 -5.87 -13.58
N LEU A 147 -4.12 -5.89 -12.35
CA LEU A 147 -4.87 -5.56 -11.13
C LEU A 147 -5.39 -4.12 -11.16
N ALA A 148 -4.54 -3.16 -11.57
CA ALA A 148 -4.94 -1.77 -11.69
C ALA A 148 -6.10 -1.61 -12.70
N LYS A 149 -5.94 -2.12 -13.94
CA LYS A 149 -6.99 -2.06 -14.97
C LYS A 149 -8.28 -2.79 -14.58
N GLY A 150 -8.18 -3.87 -13.81
CA GLY A 150 -9.33 -4.62 -13.33
C GLY A 150 -10.14 -3.90 -12.24
N SER A 151 -9.59 -2.80 -11.71
CA SER A 151 -10.11 -2.08 -10.54
C SER A 151 -10.75 -0.73 -10.85
N GLY A 152 -10.68 -0.26 -12.10
CA GLY A 152 -11.16 1.07 -12.53
C GLY A 152 -10.09 1.83 -13.30
#